data_AF-T1B5H4-F1
#
_entry.id   AF-T1B5H4-F1
#
_cell.length_a   1.000
_cell.length_b   1.000
_cell.length_c   1.000
_cell.angle_alpha   90.00
_cell.angle_beta   90.00
_cell.angle_gamma   90.00
#
_symmetry.space_group_name_H-M   'P 1'
#
loop_
_entity.id
_entity.type
_entity.pdbx_description
1 polymer ?
#
loop_
_entity_poly.entity_id
_entity_poly.type
_entity_poly.pdbx_seq_one_letter_code
_entity_poly.pdbx_strand_id
1 'polypeptide(L)'
;MRGAEGPLMLLCGTANPELGRRISEEVGVPLAPMEITRFADGEFDVRIGESVRGHDVFVIQPTCPPVNDNYMELFVILDALRRASAARINAVL
;
A
#
# COMPACT_ATOMS: atom_id res chain seq x y z
N MET A 1 -20.58 14.26 -9.25
CA MET A 1 -20.99 13.56 -8.01
C MET A 1 -19.74 12.93 -7.41
N ARG A 2 -19.19 13.49 -6.31
CA ARG A 2 -18.09 12.85 -5.59
C ARG A 2 -18.70 11.67 -4.82
N GLY A 3 -18.43 10.44 -5.27
CA GLY A 3 -18.89 9.24 -4.56
C GLY A 3 -18.38 9.26 -3.13
N ALA A 4 -19.19 8.79 -2.18
CA ALA A 4 -18.87 8.79 -0.76
C ALA A 4 -17.43 8.28 -0.54
N GLU A 5 -16.57 9.16 -0.03
CA GLU A 5 -15.18 8.83 0.28
C GLU A 5 -15.21 7.88 1.49
N GLY A 6 -14.74 6.65 1.28
CA GLY A 6 -14.52 5.71 2.37
C GLY A 6 -13.48 6.26 3.34
N PRO A 7 -13.43 5.74 4.58
CA PRO A 7 -12.38 6.12 5.52
C PRO A 7 -11.00 5.96 4.87
N LEU A 8 -10.15 6.97 5.07
CA LEU A 8 -8.81 7.02 4.49
C LEU A 8 -7.91 6.03 5.21
N MET A 9 -7.11 5.28 4.44
CA MET A 9 -6.12 4.34 4.95
C MET A 9 -4.79 4.52 4.21
N LEU A 10 -3.70 4.56 4.96
CA LEU A 10 -2.35 4.65 4.40
C LEU A 10 -1.63 3.31 4.50
N LEU A 11 -1.04 2.88 3.40
CA LEU A 11 -0.13 1.74 3.33
C LEU A 11 1.20 2.19 2.75
N CYS A 12 2.29 1.58 3.20
CA CYS A 12 3.62 1.83 2.68
C CYS A 12 4.27 0.50 2.30
N GLY A 13 4.78 0.39 1.07
CA GLY A 13 5.63 -0.73 0.68
C GLY A 13 7.07 -0.55 1.20
N THR A 14 7.94 -1.46 0.77
CA THR A 14 9.31 -1.58 1.28
C THR A 14 10.31 -0.64 0.59
N ALA A 15 9.93 0.02 -0.51
CA ALA A 15 10.85 0.84 -1.29
C ALA A 15 11.37 2.06 -0.53
N ASN A 16 10.53 2.67 0.32
CA ASN A 16 10.94 3.78 1.18
C ASN A 16 10.05 3.92 2.44
N PRO A 17 10.25 3.09 3.48
CA PRO A 17 9.45 3.14 4.70
C PRO A 17 9.54 4.47 5.45
N GLU A 18 10.71 5.12 5.37
CA GLU A 18 10.95 6.41 6.02
C GLU A 18 10.10 7.52 5.39
N LEU A 19 9.95 7.53 4.06
CA LEU A 19 9.03 8.46 3.40
C LEU A 19 7.58 8.20 3.82
N GLY A 20 7.16 6.93 3.88
CA GLY A 20 5.83 6.54 4.34
C GLY A 20 5.53 7.04 5.75
N ARG A 21 6.49 6.88 6.67
CA ARG A 21 6.40 7.38 8.05
C ARG A 21 6.25 8.90 8.08
N ARG A 22 7.07 9.63 7.32
CA ARG A 22 7.00 11.10 7.26
C ARG A 22 5.68 11.61 6.70
N ILE A 23 5.14 10.96 5.66
CA ILE A 23 3.82 11.31 5.10
C ILE A 23 2.73 11.05 6.15
N SER A 24 2.77 9.90 6.81
CA SER A 24 1.84 9.51 7.88
C SER A 24 1.81 10.54 9.03
N GLU A 25 2.99 11.00 9.46
CA GLU A 25 3.12 12.04 10.49
C GLU A 25 2.56 13.39 10.05
N GLU A 26 2.86 13.82 8.82
CA GLU A 26 2.40 15.11 8.29
C GLU A 26 0.88 15.17 8.13
N VAL A 27 0.25 14.07 7.68
CA VAL A 27 -1.21 14.02 7.47
C VAL A 27 -1.99 13.57 8.71
N GLY A 28 -1.29 13.16 9.78
CA GLY A 28 -1.91 12.73 11.04
C GLY A 28 -2.68 11.41 10.95
N VAL A 29 -2.36 10.54 10.01
CA VAL A 29 -2.99 9.22 9.83
C VAL A 29 -1.93 8.13 9.93
N PRO A 30 -2.04 7.16 10.86
CA PRO A 30 -1.04 6.11 11.01
C PRO A 30 -0.99 5.19 9.78
N LEU A 31 0.18 4.62 9.50
CA LEU A 31 0.31 3.54 8.54
C LEU A 31 -0.44 2.30 9.06
N ALA A 32 -1.34 1.77 8.23
CA ALA A 32 -2.02 0.51 8.50
C ALA A 32 -1.00 -0.65 8.49
N PRO A 33 -1.18 -1.66 9.36
CA PRO A 33 -0.29 -2.81 9.42
C PRO A 33 -0.33 -3.58 8.10
N MET A 34 0.84 -3.83 7.52
CA MET A 34 1.01 -4.65 6.33
C MET A 34 2.34 -5.39 6.43
N GLU A 35 2.29 -6.70 6.22
CA GLU A 35 3.46 -7.56 6.17
C GLU A 35 3.80 -7.87 4.71
N ILE A 36 5.04 -7.63 4.34
CA ILE A 36 5.58 -7.95 3.00
C ILE A 36 6.77 -8.87 3.19
N THR A 37 6.68 -10.07 2.63
CA THR A 37 7.75 -11.07 2.67
C THR A 37 8.23 -11.32 1.25
N ARG A 38 9.56 -11.39 1.08
CA ARG A 38 10.20 -11.84 -0.17
C ARG A 38 10.70 -13.26 0.03
N PHE A 39 10.21 -14.20 -0.77
CA PHE A 39 10.65 -15.59 -0.73
C PHE A 39 12.01 -15.78 -1.42
N ALA A 40 12.64 -16.93 -1.21
CA ALA A 40 13.98 -17.22 -1.73
C ALA A 40 14.04 -17.32 -3.26
N ASP A 41 12.92 -17.61 -3.91
CA ASP A 41 12.73 -17.58 -5.37
C ASP A 41 12.45 -16.17 -5.92
N GLY A 42 12.31 -15.17 -5.04
CA GLY A 42 12.08 -13.78 -5.39
C GLY A 42 10.61 -13.37 -5.46
N GLU A 43 9.66 -14.27 -5.18
CA GLU A 43 8.25 -13.94 -5.13
C GLU A 43 7.89 -13.08 -3.91
N PHE A 44 6.88 -12.22 -4.06
CA PHE A 44 6.37 -11.37 -2.99
C PHE A 44 5.07 -11.94 -2.42
N ASP A 45 4.98 -11.99 -1.09
CA ASP A 45 3.79 -12.31 -0.31
C ASP A 45 3.39 -11.09 0.51
N VAL A 46 2.14 -10.65 0.34
CA VAL A 46 1.61 -9.44 0.96
C VAL A 46 0.39 -9.79 1.79
N ARG A 47 0.43 -9.46 3.08
CA ARG A 47 -0.70 -9.60 4.01
C ARG A 47 -1.06 -8.24 4.60
N ILE A 48 -2.30 -7.81 4.38
CA ILE A 48 -2.83 -6.60 5.01
C ILE A 48 -3.40 -6.98 6.37
N GLY A 49 -2.92 -6.33 7.44
CA GLY A 49 -3.21 -6.70 8.83
C GLY A 49 -4.57 -6.27 9.34
N GLU A 50 -5.31 -5.48 8.57
CA GLU A 50 -6.67 -5.03 8.92
C GLU A 50 -7.60 -4.96 7.70
N SER A 51 -8.91 -4.80 7.95
CA SER A 51 -9.91 -4.80 6.88
C SER A 51 -9.86 -3.50 6.07
N VAL A 52 -9.51 -3.60 4.79
CA VAL A 52 -9.54 -2.48 3.82
C VAL A 52 -10.89 -2.30 3.13
N ARG A 53 -11.88 -3.16 3.40
CA ARG A 53 -13.18 -3.13 2.70
C ARG A 53 -13.81 -1.75 2.80
N GLY A 54 -14.17 -1.17 1.66
CA GLY A 54 -14.83 0.13 1.61
C GLY A 54 -13.94 1.35 1.92
N HIS A 55 -12.64 1.16 2.19
CA HIS A 55 -11.71 2.25 2.47
C HIS A 55 -11.21 2.93 1.19
N ASP A 56 -10.82 4.21 1.32
CA ASP A 56 -10.04 4.93 0.31
C ASP A 56 -8.55 4.76 0.65
N VAL A 57 -7.89 3.84 -0.05
CA VAL A 57 -6.54 3.38 0.31
C VAL A 57 -5.50 4.12 -0.52
N PHE A 58 -4.47 4.65 0.14
CA PHE A 58 -3.30 5.25 -0.48
C PHE A 58 -2.09 4.36 -0.24
N VAL A 59 -1.46 3.89 -1.32
CA VAL A 59 -0.27 3.03 -1.27
C VAL A 59 0.95 3.86 -1.66
N ILE A 60 1.84 4.07 -0.71
CA ILE A 60 3.11 4.78 -0.88
C ILE A 60 4.16 3.76 -1.30
N GLN A 61 4.61 3.82 -2.54
CA GLN A 61 5.63 2.91 -3.06
C GLN A 61 6.43 3.57 -4.18
N PRO A 62 7.54 4.25 -3.83
CA PRO A 62 8.48 4.74 -4.82
C PRO A 62 9.03 3.62 -5.69
N THR A 63 9.19 3.88 -6.99
CA THR A 63 9.70 2.88 -7.95
C THR A 63 11.18 3.09 -8.26
N CYS A 64 11.97 3.47 -7.24
CA CYS A 64 13.43 3.62 -7.33
C CYS A 64 14.14 2.25 -7.46
N PRO A 65 15.45 2.20 -7.74
CA PRO A 65 16.19 0.93 -7.80
C PRO A 65 16.08 0.11 -6.49
N PRO A 66 15.81 -1.22 -6.55
CA PRO A 66 15.56 -2.04 -7.74
C PRO A 66 14.15 -1.83 -8.32
N VAL A 67 14.09 -1.19 -9.50
CA VAL A 67 12.85 -0.67 -10.10
C VAL A 67 11.80 -1.76 -10.31
N ASN A 68 12.22 -2.89 -10.90
CA ASN A 68 11.31 -3.98 -11.23
C ASN A 68 10.74 -4.66 -9.97
N ASP A 69 11.55 -4.87 -8.95
CA ASP A 69 11.11 -5.46 -7.68
C ASP A 69 10.06 -4.55 -7.02
N ASN A 70 10.32 -3.23 -6.98
CA ASN A 70 9.39 -2.26 -6.39
C ASN A 70 8.06 -2.18 -7.16
N TYR A 71 8.08 -2.31 -8.50
CA TYR A 71 6.86 -2.44 -9.30
C TYR A 71 6.12 -3.75 -9.02
N MET A 72 6.82 -4.88 -8.96
CA MET A 72 6.19 -6.17 -8.68
C MET A 72 5.55 -6.19 -7.29
N GLU A 73 6.25 -5.69 -6.28
CA GLU A 73 5.70 -5.52 -4.93
C GLU A 73 4.44 -4.64 -4.95
N LEU A 74 4.49 -3.48 -5.63
CA LEU A 74 3.32 -2.61 -5.80
C LEU A 74 2.14 -3.38 -6.41
N PHE A 75 2.35 -4.11 -7.51
CA PHE A 75 1.28 -4.82 -8.19
C PHE A 75 0.64 -5.90 -7.32
N VAL A 76 1.43 -6.60 -6.51
CA VAL A 76 0.91 -7.58 -5.53
C VAL A 76 0.09 -6.90 -4.45
N ILE A 77 0.54 -5.74 -3.92
CA ILE A 77 -0.24 -4.94 -2.96
C ILE A 77 -1.59 -4.51 -3.59
N LEU A 78 -1.57 -3.98 -4.81
CA LEU A 78 -2.76 -3.50 -5.51
C LEU A 78 -3.76 -4.63 -5.80
N ASP A 79 -3.29 -5.83 -6.17
CA ASP A 79 -4.14 -7.01 -6.37
C ASP A 79 -4.80 -7.44 -5.05
N ALA A 80 -4.03 -7.50 -3.96
CA ALA A 80 -4.54 -7.83 -2.63
C ALA A 80 -5.67 -6.85 -2.19
N LEU A 81 -5.45 -5.55 -2.36
CA LEU A 81 -6.43 -4.50 -2.04
C LEU A 81 -7.71 -4.63 -2.86
N ARG A 82 -7.57 -4.90 -4.18
CA ARG A 82 -8.72 -5.09 -5.08
C ARG A 82 -9.55 -6.30 -4.64
N ARG A 83 -8.92 -7.43 -4.33
CA ARG A 83 -9.62 -8.64 -3.86
C ARG A 83 -10.26 -8.45 -2.49
N ALA A 84 -9.64 -7.66 -1.63
CA ALA A 84 -10.18 -7.30 -0.32
C ALA A 84 -11.30 -6.24 -0.37
N SER A 85 -11.73 -5.82 -1.56
CA SER A 85 -12.84 -4.88 -1.78
C SER A 85 -12.60 -3.47 -1.22
N ALA A 86 -11.37 -2.94 -1.35
CA ALA A 86 -11.12 -1.51 -1.16
C ALA A 86 -12.05 -0.68 -2.07
N ALA A 87 -12.58 0.43 -1.59
CA ALA A 87 -13.49 1.27 -2.39
C ALA A 87 -12.72 2.00 -3.49
N ARG A 88 -11.51 2.45 -3.18
CA ARG A 88 -10.62 3.17 -4.09
C ARG A 88 -9.18 2.88 -3.69
N ILE A 89 -8.32 2.81 -4.69
CA ILE A 89 -6.89 2.54 -4.51
C ILE A 89 -6.13 3.63 -5.25
N ASN A 90 -5.32 4.40 -4.53
CA ASN A 90 -4.51 5.50 -5.05
C ASN A 90 -3.03 5.13 -4.87
N ALA A 91 -2.31 4.98 -5.98
CA ALA A 91 -0.87 4.73 -5.94
C ALA A 91 -0.11 6.06 -5.88
N VAL A 92 0.78 6.19 -4.90
CA VAL A 92 1.69 7.32 -4.74
C VAL A 92 3.10 6.82 -5.06
N LEU A 93 3.60 7.20 -6.25
CA LEU A 93 4.86 6.72 -6.86
C LEU A 93 5.98 7.76 -6.74
#